data_AF-A0A0C2JAE5-F1
#
_entry.id   AF-A0A0C2JAE5-F1
#
_cell.length_a   1.000
_cell.length_b   1.000
_cell.length_c   1.000
_cell.angle_alpha   90.00
_cell.angle_beta   90.00
_cell.angle_gamma   90.00
#
_symmetry.space_group_name_H-M   'P 1'
#
loop_
_entity.id
_entity.type
_entity.pdbx_description
1 polymer ?
#
loop_
_entity_poly.entity_id
_entity_poly.type
_entity_poly.pdbx_seq_one_letter_code
_entity_poly.pdbx_strand_id
1 'polypeptide(L)'
;MSEMIFKETTLPEKFFFNRKLWNEIRHHITYRIFLRTLFSKTGGLNFVKFYLQNFDRLYSEFLAKNDLREFFFRLTLQFARSKVQFIHLAENGVFCKILHFFSCNLKRFGFGKGKSISPVLKKIRSEELDRIIGISTHFCQILYFPVKNIDQSLKLESELQRTAVSFVKLCTDFDVMEPVTLRDTYYEHEIPQNKVSGVTCEFHYLFAPYAIILLKFDDIANMIISEFVKVFKNNMEIFTKNLSTKQAVDNLLTLSDIEKKPFSIFNSSQRLFFDFLTDCVVKRKLSHELKINDFRRSSVLDVDITSCHNFIIFGDEF
;
A
#
# COMPACT_ATOMS: atom_id res chain seq x y z
N MET A 1 -5.32 -36.73 4.16
CA MET A 1 -3.90 -36.64 3.74
C MET A 1 -3.36 -35.22 3.71
N SER A 2 -4.08 -34.21 3.18
CA SER A 2 -3.61 -32.81 3.18
C SER A 2 -3.38 -32.23 4.57
N GLU A 3 -4.19 -32.63 5.55
CA GLU A 3 -4.05 -32.20 6.94
C GLU A 3 -2.77 -32.72 7.62
N MET A 4 -2.44 -34.00 7.39
CA MET A 4 -1.23 -34.64 7.90
C MET A 4 0.04 -33.87 7.50
N ILE A 5 0.12 -33.35 6.27
CA ILE A 5 1.28 -32.57 5.81
C ILE A 5 1.53 -31.35 6.70
N PHE A 6 0.50 -30.63 7.10
CA PHE A 6 0.65 -29.40 7.89
C PHE A 6 0.65 -29.62 9.39
N LYS A 7 -0.02 -30.66 9.90
CA LYS A 7 -0.18 -30.90 11.34
C LYS A 7 0.81 -31.92 11.90
N GLU A 8 1.22 -32.89 11.10
CA GLU A 8 1.99 -34.05 11.58
C GLU A 8 3.40 -34.10 11.02
N THR A 9 3.75 -33.21 10.08
CA THR A 9 5.10 -33.18 9.48
C THR A 9 5.74 -31.81 9.55
N THR A 10 7.07 -31.79 9.49
CA THR A 10 7.88 -30.57 9.35
C THR A 10 8.12 -30.20 7.88
N LEU A 11 7.39 -30.81 6.94
CA LEU A 11 7.61 -30.61 5.50
C LEU A 11 7.45 -29.14 5.08
N PRO A 12 6.40 -28.39 5.48
CA PRO A 12 6.29 -26.97 5.15
C PRO A 12 7.48 -26.16 5.66
N GLU A 13 7.88 -26.36 6.91
CA GLU A 13 9.01 -25.62 7.50
C GLU A 13 10.33 -25.94 6.79
N LYS A 14 10.63 -27.22 6.56
CA LYS A 14 11.82 -27.64 5.83
C LYS A 14 11.80 -27.12 4.39
N PHE A 15 10.65 -27.11 3.73
CA PHE A 15 10.52 -26.57 2.39
C PHE A 15 10.81 -25.07 2.35
N PHE A 16 10.15 -24.26 3.18
CA PHE A 16 10.27 -22.81 3.13
C PHE A 16 11.58 -22.30 3.76
N PHE A 17 12.12 -22.97 4.78
CA PHE A 17 13.22 -22.40 5.58
C PHE A 17 14.54 -23.16 5.48
N ASN A 18 14.61 -24.30 4.79
CA ASN A 18 15.90 -24.95 4.52
C ASN A 18 16.59 -24.35 3.30
N ARG A 19 17.52 -23.41 3.51
CA ARG A 19 18.30 -22.77 2.44
C ARG A 19 19.17 -23.74 1.63
N LYS A 20 19.44 -24.95 2.13
CA LYS A 20 20.23 -25.99 1.44
C LYS A 20 19.38 -26.94 0.60
N LEU A 21 18.06 -26.78 0.60
CA LEU A 21 17.17 -27.65 -0.18
C LEU A 21 17.28 -27.34 -1.67
N TRP A 22 17.60 -28.36 -2.46
CA TRP A 22 17.80 -28.26 -3.92
C TRP A 22 16.53 -27.80 -4.65
N ASN A 23 16.71 -27.02 -5.72
CA ASN A 23 15.62 -26.42 -6.48
C ASN A 23 14.74 -27.48 -7.18
N GLU A 24 15.31 -28.60 -7.61
CA GLU A 24 14.59 -29.74 -8.19
C GLU A 24 13.65 -30.38 -7.18
N ILE A 25 14.13 -30.55 -5.94
CA ILE A 25 13.31 -31.07 -4.83
C ILE A 25 12.19 -30.07 -4.50
N ARG A 26 12.51 -28.77 -4.46
CA ARG A 26 11.51 -27.72 -4.26
C ARG A 26 10.44 -27.73 -5.35
N HIS A 27 10.85 -27.88 -6.61
CA HIS A 27 9.95 -28.00 -7.73
C HIS A 27 9.02 -29.21 -7.55
N HIS A 28 9.57 -30.39 -7.26
CA HIS A 28 8.76 -31.59 -7.05
C HIS A 28 7.75 -31.43 -5.91
N ILE A 29 8.18 -30.94 -4.75
CA ILE A 29 7.30 -30.70 -3.59
C ILE A 29 6.21 -29.67 -3.94
N THR A 30 6.55 -28.60 -4.63
CA THR A 30 5.60 -27.55 -5.04
C THR A 30 4.47 -28.13 -5.89
N TYR A 31 4.81 -28.82 -6.98
CA TYR A 31 3.82 -29.27 -7.96
C TYR A 31 3.12 -30.57 -7.58
N ARG A 32 3.81 -31.50 -6.92
CA ARG A 32 3.24 -32.81 -6.56
C ARG A 32 2.57 -32.83 -5.20
N ILE A 33 2.98 -31.98 -4.26
CA ILE A 33 2.47 -31.98 -2.88
C ILE A 33 1.64 -30.74 -2.61
N PHE A 34 2.24 -29.55 -2.62
CA PHE A 34 1.52 -28.34 -2.20
C PHE A 34 0.40 -27.95 -3.15
N LEU A 35 0.65 -27.95 -4.46
CA LEU A 35 -0.37 -27.56 -5.43
C LEU A 35 -1.60 -28.48 -5.36
N ARG A 36 -1.40 -29.80 -5.25
CA ARG A 36 -2.48 -30.76 -5.01
C ARG A 36 -3.22 -30.50 -3.70
N THR A 37 -2.49 -30.12 -2.66
CA THR A 37 -3.06 -29.82 -1.35
C THR A 37 -3.94 -28.57 -1.38
N LEU A 38 -3.53 -27.54 -2.12
CA LEU A 38 -4.27 -26.27 -2.27
C LEU A 38 -5.64 -26.46 -2.94
N PHE A 39 -5.79 -27.45 -3.82
CA PHE A 39 -7.08 -27.78 -4.45
C PHE A 39 -8.08 -28.44 -3.50
N SER A 40 -7.64 -28.93 -2.35
CA SER A 40 -8.55 -29.38 -1.28
C SER A 40 -8.92 -28.21 -0.37
N LYS A 41 -10.20 -28.09 0.00
CA LYS A 41 -10.70 -27.02 0.91
C LYS A 41 -9.89 -26.98 2.21
N THR A 42 -9.74 -28.13 2.87
CA THR A 42 -8.98 -28.26 4.13
C THR A 42 -7.50 -27.96 3.94
N GLY A 43 -6.89 -28.49 2.87
CA GLY A 43 -5.47 -28.31 2.60
C GLY A 43 -5.09 -26.86 2.31
N GLY A 44 -5.88 -26.17 1.48
CA GLY A 44 -5.63 -24.76 1.22
C GLY A 44 -5.86 -23.87 2.44
N LEU A 45 -6.84 -24.17 3.30
CA LEU A 45 -7.00 -23.47 4.58
C LEU A 45 -5.81 -23.71 5.52
N ASN A 46 -5.27 -24.93 5.59
CA ASN A 46 -4.07 -25.20 6.38
C ASN A 46 -2.85 -24.44 5.83
N PHE A 47 -2.71 -24.34 4.50
CA PHE A 47 -1.67 -23.53 3.89
C PHE A 47 -1.82 -22.05 4.27
N VAL A 48 -3.04 -21.49 4.19
CA VAL A 48 -3.31 -20.10 4.58
C VAL A 48 -2.93 -19.85 6.04
N LYS A 49 -3.28 -20.77 6.95
CA LYS A 49 -2.88 -20.66 8.37
C LYS A 49 -1.37 -20.66 8.54
N PHE A 50 -0.69 -21.59 7.86
CA PHE A 50 0.78 -21.64 7.86
C PHE A 50 1.39 -20.34 7.33
N TYR A 51 0.85 -19.80 6.22
CA TYR A 51 1.27 -18.53 5.63
C TYR A 51 1.12 -17.37 6.62
N LEU A 52 -0.04 -17.23 7.27
CA LEU A 52 -0.32 -16.15 8.23
C LEU A 52 0.59 -16.23 9.47
N GLN A 53 0.79 -17.43 10.00
CA GLN A 53 1.66 -17.68 11.17
C GLN A 53 3.12 -17.36 10.87
N ASN A 54 3.57 -17.58 9.63
CA ASN A 54 4.95 -17.41 9.23
C ASN A 54 5.20 -16.19 8.35
N PHE A 55 4.24 -15.28 8.24
CA PHE A 55 4.27 -14.16 7.28
C PHE A 55 5.60 -13.39 7.32
N ASP A 56 5.99 -12.87 8.48
CA ASP A 56 7.19 -12.03 8.60
C ASP A 56 8.47 -12.81 8.28
N ARG A 57 8.53 -14.07 8.70
CA ARG A 57 9.66 -14.97 8.42
C ARG A 57 9.77 -15.29 6.92
N LEU A 58 8.65 -15.59 6.26
CA LEU A 58 8.60 -15.89 4.83
C LEU A 58 9.12 -14.71 4.01
N TYR A 59 8.64 -13.49 4.27
CA TYR A 59 9.07 -12.31 3.52
C TYR A 59 10.49 -11.85 3.88
N SER A 60 10.95 -12.09 5.11
CA SER A 60 12.35 -11.87 5.47
C SER A 60 13.31 -12.79 4.70
N GLU A 61 12.93 -14.04 4.46
CA GLU A 61 13.73 -14.96 3.64
C GLU A 61 13.84 -14.50 2.16
N PHE A 62 12.80 -13.88 1.60
CA PHE A 62 12.89 -13.33 0.23
C PHE A 62 13.83 -12.14 0.13
N LEU A 63 13.90 -11.33 1.18
CA LEU A 63 14.86 -10.24 1.24
C LEU A 63 16.31 -10.76 1.30
N ALA A 64 16.54 -12.00 1.76
CA ALA A 64 17.85 -12.62 1.93
C ALA A 64 18.43 -13.32 0.67
N LYS A 65 17.91 -13.04 -0.54
CA LYS A 65 18.33 -13.67 -1.82
C LYS A 65 18.12 -15.19 -1.87
N ASN A 66 16.87 -15.63 -1.71
CA ASN A 66 16.51 -17.06 -1.78
C ASN A 66 15.71 -17.36 -3.07
N ASP A 67 16.09 -18.44 -3.77
CA ASP A 67 15.41 -18.96 -4.98
C ASP A 67 13.95 -19.42 -4.73
N LEU A 68 13.54 -19.48 -3.45
CA LEU A 68 12.18 -19.80 -3.03
C LEU A 68 11.10 -18.86 -3.62
N ARG A 69 11.48 -17.64 -4.03
CA ARG A 69 10.54 -16.59 -4.46
C ARG A 69 9.53 -17.09 -5.49
N GLU A 70 9.99 -17.75 -6.54
CA GLU A 70 9.12 -18.22 -7.62
C GLU A 70 8.10 -19.25 -7.13
N PHE A 71 8.56 -20.25 -6.37
CA PHE A 71 7.69 -21.31 -5.84
C PHE A 71 6.64 -20.75 -4.89
N PHE A 72 7.07 -19.87 -3.98
CA PHE A 72 6.17 -19.27 -3.00
C PHE A 72 5.13 -18.38 -3.66
N PHE A 73 5.55 -17.47 -4.55
CA PHE A 73 4.62 -16.56 -5.23
C PHE A 73 3.57 -17.35 -6.03
N ARG A 74 3.98 -18.42 -6.71
CA ARG A 74 3.02 -19.30 -7.39
C ARG A 74 2.02 -19.92 -6.41
N LEU A 75 2.47 -20.48 -5.29
CA LEU A 75 1.58 -21.11 -4.30
C LEU A 75 0.62 -20.11 -3.64
N THR A 76 1.09 -18.91 -3.30
CA THR A 76 0.27 -17.87 -2.68
C THR A 76 -0.78 -17.31 -3.63
N LEU A 77 -0.44 -17.14 -4.90
CA LEU A 77 -1.44 -16.76 -5.91
C LEU A 77 -2.52 -17.82 -6.09
N GLN A 78 -2.19 -19.12 -5.99
CA GLN A 78 -3.19 -20.17 -6.11
C GLN A 78 -4.20 -20.15 -4.97
N PHE A 79 -3.78 -19.93 -3.72
CA PHE A 79 -4.77 -19.82 -2.65
C PHE A 79 -5.52 -18.49 -2.68
N ALA A 80 -4.89 -17.40 -3.14
CA ALA A 80 -5.56 -16.09 -3.25
C ALA A 80 -6.69 -16.10 -4.28
N ARG A 81 -6.65 -17.01 -5.27
CA ARG A 81 -7.74 -17.23 -6.24
C ARG A 81 -9.00 -17.83 -5.62
N SER A 82 -8.89 -18.57 -4.51
CA SER A 82 -10.04 -19.17 -3.84
C SER A 82 -10.70 -18.13 -2.93
N LYS A 83 -11.96 -17.79 -3.22
CA LYS A 83 -12.77 -16.83 -2.42
C LYS A 83 -12.72 -17.15 -0.92
N VAL A 84 -12.91 -18.42 -0.55
CA VAL A 84 -12.91 -18.86 0.86
C VAL A 84 -11.56 -18.63 1.53
N GLN A 85 -10.47 -18.96 0.84
CA GLN A 85 -9.11 -18.81 1.37
C GLN A 85 -8.71 -17.34 1.45
N PHE A 86 -9.10 -16.53 0.47
CA PHE A 86 -8.86 -15.09 0.50
C PHE A 86 -9.64 -14.37 1.60
N ILE A 87 -10.93 -14.66 1.76
CA ILE A 87 -11.72 -14.11 2.87
C ILE A 87 -11.05 -14.49 4.20
N HIS A 88 -10.61 -15.74 4.34
CA HIS A 88 -9.89 -16.16 5.54
C HIS A 88 -8.58 -15.39 5.77
N LEU A 89 -7.84 -15.03 4.72
CA LEU A 89 -6.65 -14.16 4.86
C LEU A 89 -7.02 -12.75 5.33
N ALA A 90 -8.03 -12.15 4.70
CA ALA A 90 -8.50 -10.81 5.00
C ALA A 90 -9.02 -10.70 6.44
N GLU A 91 -9.88 -11.64 6.85
CA GLU A 91 -10.41 -11.76 8.21
C GLU A 91 -9.35 -12.04 9.28
N ASN A 92 -8.13 -12.42 8.89
CA ASN A 92 -7.02 -12.63 9.81
C ASN A 92 -5.89 -11.61 9.58
N GLY A 93 -6.24 -10.43 9.05
CA GLY A 93 -5.39 -9.25 9.07
C GLY A 93 -4.23 -9.26 8.09
N VAL A 94 -4.30 -10.04 7.01
CA VAL A 94 -3.21 -10.07 6.01
C VAL A 94 -2.92 -8.67 5.43
N PHE A 95 -3.96 -7.85 5.23
CA PHE A 95 -3.82 -6.51 4.67
C PHE A 95 -2.99 -5.60 5.60
N CYS A 96 -3.33 -5.56 6.89
CA CYS A 96 -2.51 -4.87 7.89
C CYS A 96 -1.07 -5.38 7.94
N LYS A 97 -0.86 -6.71 7.85
CA LYS A 97 0.49 -7.31 7.85
C LYS A 97 1.32 -6.84 6.66
N ILE A 98 0.72 -6.77 5.47
CA ILE A 98 1.37 -6.27 4.25
C ILE A 98 1.74 -4.80 4.41
N LEU A 99 0.81 -3.94 4.84
CA LEU A 99 1.10 -2.51 5.07
C LEU A 99 2.21 -2.32 6.12
N HIS A 100 2.17 -3.10 7.20
CA HIS A 100 3.20 -3.07 8.25
C HIS A 100 4.57 -3.48 7.70
N PHE A 101 4.63 -4.56 6.91
CA PHE A 101 5.85 -5.01 6.24
C PHE A 101 6.46 -3.89 5.39
N PHE A 102 5.66 -3.22 4.56
CA PHE A 102 6.16 -2.09 3.76
C PHE A 102 6.62 -0.93 4.63
N SER A 103 5.81 -0.51 5.60
CA SER A 103 6.17 0.59 6.52
C SER A 103 7.53 0.33 7.17
N CYS A 104 7.75 -0.85 7.75
CA CYS A 104 9.00 -1.20 8.41
C CYS A 104 10.19 -1.24 7.44
N ASN A 105 10.03 -1.85 6.25
CA ASN A 105 11.12 -1.95 5.30
C ASN A 105 11.51 -0.60 4.69
N LEU A 106 10.53 0.24 4.35
CA LEU A 106 10.78 1.58 3.83
C LEU A 106 11.44 2.47 4.88
N LYS A 107 10.98 2.42 6.14
CA LYS A 107 11.65 3.11 7.26
C LYS A 107 13.08 2.62 7.46
N ARG A 108 13.33 1.30 7.36
CA ARG A 108 14.68 0.72 7.46
C ARG A 108 15.62 1.25 6.38
N PHE A 109 15.09 1.50 5.19
CA PHE A 109 15.85 2.10 4.09
C PHE A 109 16.11 3.60 4.29
N GLY A 110 15.39 4.26 5.18
CA GLY A 110 15.54 5.67 5.50
C GLY A 110 14.45 6.57 4.89
N PHE A 111 13.46 5.99 4.21
CA PHE A 111 12.26 6.73 3.80
C PHE A 111 11.47 7.16 5.04
N GLY A 112 10.81 8.30 4.93
CA GLY A 112 9.93 8.81 5.98
C GLY A 112 9.52 10.26 5.76
N LYS A 113 8.50 10.70 6.50
CA LYS A 113 7.92 12.04 6.39
C LYS A 113 9.00 13.13 6.49
N GLY A 114 9.04 14.02 5.51
CA GLY A 114 10.01 15.13 5.45
C GLY A 114 11.47 14.72 5.22
N LYS A 115 11.76 13.44 4.95
CA LYS A 115 13.12 12.99 4.63
C LYS A 115 13.47 13.27 3.18
N SER A 116 14.75 13.57 2.93
CA SER A 116 15.27 13.68 1.57
C SER A 116 15.36 12.28 0.94
N ILE A 117 14.78 12.07 -0.24
CA ILE A 117 14.80 10.79 -0.95
C ILE A 117 16.18 10.53 -1.56
N SER A 118 16.93 11.60 -1.84
CA SER A 118 18.21 11.48 -2.52
C SER A 118 19.26 10.67 -1.74
N PRO A 119 19.58 10.99 -0.48
CA PRO A 119 20.49 10.18 0.33
C PRO A 119 20.04 8.73 0.47
N VAL A 120 18.72 8.51 0.51
CA VAL A 120 18.12 7.18 0.64
C VAL A 120 18.41 6.34 -0.61
N LEU A 121 18.09 6.86 -1.80
CA LEU A 121 18.30 6.15 -3.06
C LEU A 121 19.78 6.00 -3.44
N LYS A 122 20.67 6.89 -2.98
CA LYS A 122 22.13 6.72 -3.12
C LYS A 122 22.68 5.60 -2.24
N LYS A 123 22.07 5.37 -1.08
CA LYS A 123 22.51 4.38 -0.09
C LYS A 123 21.97 2.98 -0.35
N ILE A 124 20.72 2.88 -0.82
CA ILE A 124 20.08 1.59 -1.12
C ILE A 124 20.75 0.96 -2.34
N ARG A 125 21.12 -0.32 -2.23
CA ARG A 125 21.60 -1.09 -3.38
C ARG A 125 20.43 -1.40 -4.31
N SER A 126 20.63 -1.33 -5.63
CA SER A 126 19.60 -1.62 -6.62
C SER A 126 18.93 -2.97 -6.36
N GLU A 127 19.69 -4.01 -6.00
CA GLU A 127 19.13 -5.34 -5.78
C GLU A 127 18.28 -5.46 -4.52
N GLU A 128 18.39 -4.53 -3.56
CA GLU A 128 17.52 -4.47 -2.38
C GLU A 128 16.19 -3.82 -2.73
N LEU A 129 16.23 -2.75 -3.52
CA LEU A 129 15.03 -2.10 -4.04
C LEU A 129 14.25 -3.05 -4.95
N ASP A 130 14.92 -3.73 -5.89
CA ASP A 130 14.31 -4.71 -6.79
C ASP A 130 13.60 -5.85 -6.04
N ARG A 131 14.14 -6.27 -4.88
CA ARG A 131 13.49 -7.28 -4.04
C ARG A 131 12.20 -6.77 -3.43
N ILE A 132 12.20 -5.54 -2.92
CA ILE A 132 11.00 -4.93 -2.35
C ILE A 132 9.95 -4.72 -3.42
N ILE A 133 10.36 -4.25 -4.60
CA ILE A 133 9.50 -4.11 -5.78
C ILE A 133 8.88 -5.46 -6.16
N GLY A 134 9.69 -6.52 -6.29
CA GLY A 134 9.16 -7.85 -6.60
C GLY A 134 8.18 -8.39 -5.55
N ILE A 135 8.39 -8.07 -4.26
CA ILE A 135 7.44 -8.39 -3.19
C ILE A 135 6.16 -7.53 -3.30
N SER A 136 6.29 -6.25 -3.64
CA SER A 136 5.17 -5.33 -3.92
C SER A 136 4.29 -5.85 -5.03
N THR A 137 4.89 -6.18 -6.18
CA THR A 137 4.17 -6.77 -7.31
C THR A 137 3.39 -8.02 -6.90
N HIS A 138 4.03 -8.89 -6.11
CA HIS A 138 3.38 -10.09 -5.62
C HIS A 138 2.17 -9.81 -4.71
N PHE A 139 2.30 -8.86 -3.77
CA PHE A 139 1.17 -8.47 -2.93
C PHE A 139 0.04 -7.83 -3.74
N CYS A 140 0.36 -6.96 -4.69
CA CYS A 140 -0.65 -6.37 -5.57
C CYS A 140 -1.43 -7.47 -6.30
N GLN A 141 -0.74 -8.48 -6.83
CA GLN A 141 -1.41 -9.62 -7.46
C GLN A 141 -2.35 -10.35 -6.49
N ILE A 142 -1.92 -10.63 -5.25
CA ILE A 142 -2.80 -11.24 -4.22
C ILE A 142 -4.06 -10.38 -4.01
N LEU A 143 -3.90 -9.05 -3.93
CA LEU A 143 -4.99 -8.12 -3.65
C LEU A 143 -5.95 -7.96 -4.84
N TYR A 144 -5.46 -8.02 -6.09
CA TYR A 144 -6.30 -7.88 -7.29
C TYR A 144 -7.22 -9.07 -7.58
N PHE A 145 -6.85 -10.29 -7.17
CA PHE A 145 -7.55 -11.53 -7.60
C PHE A 145 -9.04 -11.64 -7.19
N PRO A 146 -9.48 -11.26 -5.98
CA PRO A 146 -10.82 -11.59 -5.50
C PRO A 146 -11.73 -10.38 -5.26
N VAL A 147 -11.31 -9.18 -5.68
CA VAL A 147 -11.98 -7.93 -5.33
C VAL A 147 -13.48 -7.99 -5.63
N LYS A 148 -13.92 -8.64 -6.72
CA LYS A 148 -15.32 -8.64 -7.18
C LYS A 148 -16.32 -9.45 -6.33
N ASN A 149 -15.89 -10.37 -5.47
CA ASN A 149 -16.79 -11.35 -4.84
C ASN A 149 -16.58 -11.53 -3.33
N ILE A 150 -16.21 -10.48 -2.59
CA ILE A 150 -16.01 -10.57 -1.14
C ILE A 150 -17.34 -10.30 -0.45
N ASP A 151 -17.90 -11.30 0.24
CA ASP A 151 -19.11 -11.10 1.05
C ASP A 151 -18.70 -10.38 2.34
N GLN A 152 -19.52 -9.42 2.77
CA GLN A 152 -19.27 -8.70 4.02
C GLN A 152 -19.53 -9.62 5.22
N SER A 153 -18.55 -9.70 6.13
CA SER A 153 -18.70 -10.30 7.44
C SER A 153 -18.27 -9.27 8.49
N LEU A 154 -18.82 -9.34 9.71
CA LEU A 154 -18.44 -8.42 10.80
C LEU A 154 -16.93 -8.47 11.09
N LYS A 155 -16.34 -9.67 10.98
CA LYS A 155 -14.91 -9.87 11.19
C LYS A 155 -14.09 -9.22 10.08
N LEU A 156 -14.50 -9.40 8.83
CA LEU A 156 -13.85 -8.75 7.69
C LEU A 156 -13.94 -7.24 7.79
N GLU A 157 -15.12 -6.70 8.13
CA GLU A 157 -15.34 -5.27 8.26
C GLU A 157 -14.43 -4.64 9.32
N SER A 158 -14.34 -5.24 10.50
CA SER A 158 -13.43 -4.79 11.55
C SER A 158 -11.96 -4.81 11.09
N GLU A 159 -11.56 -5.83 10.33
CA GLU A 159 -10.21 -5.92 9.75
C GLU A 159 -9.97 -4.86 8.66
N LEU A 160 -10.97 -4.56 7.83
CA LEU A 160 -10.92 -3.50 6.83
C LEU A 160 -10.84 -2.11 7.47
N GLN A 161 -11.55 -1.88 8.59
CA GLN A 161 -11.44 -0.63 9.34
C GLN A 161 -10.01 -0.44 9.88
N ARG A 162 -9.44 -1.47 10.50
CA ARG A 162 -8.04 -1.43 10.97
C ARG A 162 -7.05 -1.22 9.81
N THR A 163 -7.32 -1.85 8.67
CA THR A 163 -6.52 -1.72 7.45
C THR A 163 -6.57 -0.30 6.92
N ALA A 164 -7.75 0.31 6.84
CA ALA A 164 -7.96 1.68 6.39
C ALA A 164 -7.18 2.70 7.22
N VAL A 165 -7.25 2.62 8.55
CA VAL A 165 -6.45 3.50 9.44
C VAL A 165 -4.95 3.29 9.21
N SER A 166 -4.52 2.02 9.09
CA SER A 166 -3.11 1.69 8.83
C SER A 166 -2.64 2.17 7.45
N PHE A 167 -3.54 2.17 6.45
CA PHE A 167 -3.28 2.62 5.09
C PHE A 167 -3.10 4.13 5.04
N VAL A 168 -4.03 4.90 5.63
CA VAL A 168 -3.89 6.36 5.78
C VAL A 168 -2.58 6.69 6.50
N LYS A 169 -2.29 6.01 7.61
CA LYS A 169 -1.02 6.18 8.33
C LYS A 169 0.19 5.93 7.43
N LEU A 170 0.19 4.84 6.66
CA LEU A 170 1.27 4.52 5.73
C LEU A 170 1.48 5.65 4.72
N CYS A 171 0.42 6.16 4.09
CA CYS A 171 0.53 7.28 3.15
C CYS A 171 1.18 8.50 3.83
N THR A 172 0.73 8.82 5.04
CA THR A 172 1.16 10.03 5.76
C THR A 172 2.56 9.93 6.36
N ASP A 173 3.00 8.72 6.71
CA ASP A 173 4.36 8.43 7.19
C ASP A 173 5.41 8.68 6.09
N PHE A 174 4.98 8.80 4.82
CA PHE A 174 5.82 8.93 3.65
C PHE A 174 5.51 10.17 2.79
N ASP A 175 4.66 11.07 3.28
CA ASP A 175 4.41 12.34 2.59
C ASP A 175 5.55 13.35 2.75
N VAL A 176 5.57 14.34 1.86
CA VAL A 176 6.50 15.48 1.90
C VAL A 176 7.97 14.99 1.84
N MET A 177 8.22 13.83 1.23
CA MET A 177 9.59 13.41 0.93
C MET A 177 10.16 14.27 -0.20
N GLU A 178 11.41 14.71 -0.01
CA GLU A 178 12.16 15.70 -0.80
C GLU A 178 11.42 16.42 -1.91
N PRO A 179 11.35 17.75 -1.84
CA PRO A 179 10.85 18.47 -2.96
C PRO A 179 11.85 18.44 -4.13
N VAL A 180 11.45 17.83 -5.26
CA VAL A 180 12.25 17.80 -6.49
C VAL A 180 12.12 19.16 -7.16
N THR A 181 13.24 19.75 -7.55
CA THR A 181 13.23 20.94 -8.40
C THR A 181 13.35 20.45 -9.83
N LEU A 182 12.38 20.76 -10.70
CA LEU A 182 12.37 20.32 -12.10
C LEU A 182 13.47 20.95 -12.98
N ARG A 183 14.39 21.74 -12.41
CA ARG A 183 15.42 22.40 -13.22
C ARG A 183 16.41 21.36 -13.75
N ASP A 184 16.71 21.46 -15.04
CA ASP A 184 17.77 20.77 -15.77
C ASP A 184 19.18 21.20 -15.30
N THR A 185 19.45 21.17 -14.00
CA THR A 185 20.78 21.43 -13.50
C THR A 185 21.59 20.13 -13.53
N TYR A 186 22.29 19.91 -14.64
CA TYR A 186 23.32 18.86 -14.76
C TYR A 186 24.32 18.96 -13.59
N TYR A 187 24.06 18.24 -12.50
CA TYR A 187 25.01 18.07 -11.42
C TYR A 187 25.34 16.59 -11.31
N GLU A 188 26.64 16.25 -11.31
CA GLU A 188 27.19 14.90 -11.15
C GLU A 188 26.77 14.18 -9.85
N HIS A 189 25.97 14.84 -9.02
CA HIS A 189 25.44 14.35 -7.76
C HIS A 189 23.92 14.22 -7.73
N GLU A 190 23.21 14.51 -8.83
CA GLU A 190 21.77 14.34 -8.90
C GLU A 190 21.37 12.87 -9.07
N ILE A 191 20.22 12.52 -8.51
CA ILE A 191 19.65 11.21 -8.72
C ILE A 191 18.97 11.21 -10.08
N PRO A 192 19.25 10.22 -10.93
CA PRO A 192 18.52 10.06 -12.18
C PRO A 192 17.01 10.13 -11.93
N GLN A 193 16.33 11.05 -12.61
CA GLN A 193 14.90 11.30 -12.44
C GLN A 193 14.07 10.00 -12.58
N ASN A 194 14.52 9.10 -13.44
CA ASN A 194 13.91 7.78 -13.65
C ASN A 194 13.90 6.88 -12.39
N LYS A 195 14.84 7.05 -11.45
CA LYS A 195 14.83 6.31 -10.17
C LYS A 195 13.77 6.85 -9.22
N VAL A 196 13.62 8.16 -9.16
CA VAL A 196 12.60 8.81 -8.31
C VAL A 196 11.20 8.50 -8.87
N SER A 197 11.02 8.62 -10.18
CA SER A 197 9.75 8.24 -10.83
C SER A 197 9.46 6.75 -10.65
N GLY A 198 10.46 5.87 -10.85
CA GLY A 198 10.30 4.43 -10.62
C GLY A 198 9.80 4.11 -9.22
N VAL A 199 10.43 4.66 -8.18
CA VAL A 199 9.97 4.45 -6.79
C VAL A 199 8.56 4.99 -6.58
N THR A 200 8.25 6.17 -7.12
CA THR A 200 6.90 6.77 -7.02
C THR A 200 5.84 5.86 -7.67
N CYS A 201 6.12 5.34 -8.87
CA CYS A 201 5.25 4.40 -9.57
C CYS A 201 5.01 3.14 -8.74
N GLU A 202 6.05 2.61 -8.10
CA GLU A 202 5.94 1.41 -7.25
C GLU A 202 5.09 1.64 -6.00
N PHE A 203 5.20 2.81 -5.38
CA PHE A 203 4.30 3.21 -4.29
C PHE A 203 2.85 3.30 -4.76
N HIS A 204 2.61 3.93 -5.91
CA HIS A 204 1.27 4.01 -6.48
C HIS A 204 0.71 2.62 -6.80
N TYR A 205 1.53 1.75 -7.39
CA TYR A 205 1.17 0.37 -7.71
C TYR A 205 0.81 -0.43 -6.44
N LEU A 206 1.49 -0.18 -5.33
CA LEU A 206 1.14 -0.75 -4.02
C LEU A 206 -0.19 -0.23 -3.49
N PHE A 207 -0.47 1.07 -3.63
CA PHE A 207 -1.65 1.72 -3.05
C PHE A 207 -2.95 1.45 -3.81
N ALA A 208 -2.88 1.36 -5.14
CA ALA A 208 -4.03 1.15 -6.00
C ALA A 208 -4.92 -0.06 -5.59
N PRO A 209 -4.39 -1.28 -5.37
CA PRO A 209 -5.23 -2.40 -4.97
C PRO A 209 -5.88 -2.22 -3.59
N TYR A 210 -5.23 -1.53 -2.66
CA TYR A 210 -5.87 -1.16 -1.37
C TYR A 210 -7.03 -0.20 -1.59
N ALA A 211 -6.80 0.86 -2.38
CA ALA A 211 -7.86 1.81 -2.70
C ALA A 211 -9.08 1.12 -3.29
N ILE A 212 -8.86 0.24 -4.27
CA ILE A 212 -9.93 -0.53 -4.93
C ILE A 212 -10.68 -1.43 -3.94
N ILE A 213 -9.99 -2.14 -3.04
CA ILE A 213 -10.63 -2.99 -2.04
C ILE A 213 -11.43 -2.15 -1.04
N LEU A 214 -10.85 -1.06 -0.53
CA LEU A 214 -11.45 -0.25 0.51
C LEU A 214 -12.67 0.54 -0.01
N LEU A 215 -12.63 1.05 -1.25
CA LEU A 215 -13.75 1.75 -1.92
C LEU A 215 -14.95 0.86 -2.25
N LYS A 216 -14.83 -0.46 -2.06
CA LYS A 216 -15.96 -1.39 -2.22
C LYS A 216 -17.00 -1.26 -1.12
N PHE A 217 -16.57 -0.88 0.07
CA PHE A 217 -17.40 -0.83 1.26
C PHE A 217 -17.61 0.64 1.62
N ASP A 218 -18.84 1.13 1.45
CA ASP A 218 -19.13 2.56 1.56
C ASP A 218 -18.76 3.12 2.93
N ASP A 219 -19.03 2.38 4.01
CA ASP A 219 -18.66 2.79 5.38
C ASP A 219 -17.15 2.91 5.55
N ILE A 220 -16.38 1.99 4.97
CA ILE A 220 -14.92 2.01 5.00
C ILE A 220 -14.37 3.18 4.18
N ALA A 221 -14.95 3.43 3.00
CA ALA A 221 -14.57 4.56 2.14
C ALA A 221 -14.79 5.90 2.85
N ASN A 222 -15.96 6.09 3.47
CA ASN A 222 -16.26 7.27 4.26
C ASN A 222 -15.33 7.41 5.47
N MET A 223 -15.03 6.30 6.15
CA MET A 223 -14.07 6.30 7.26
C MET A 223 -12.67 6.74 6.81
N ILE A 224 -12.18 6.26 5.67
CA ILE A 224 -10.88 6.67 5.11
C ILE A 224 -10.85 8.17 4.80
N ILE A 225 -11.91 8.70 4.19
CA ILE A 225 -12.04 10.14 3.92
C ILE A 225 -11.97 10.91 5.24
N SER A 226 -12.69 10.47 6.28
CA SER A 226 -12.64 11.09 7.61
C SER A 226 -11.22 11.07 8.20
N GLU A 227 -10.51 9.95 8.11
CA GLU A 227 -9.13 9.83 8.59
C GLU A 227 -8.16 10.75 7.83
N PHE A 228 -8.28 10.86 6.51
CA PHE A 228 -7.51 11.84 5.74
C PHE A 228 -7.83 13.28 6.15
N VAL A 229 -9.11 13.63 6.32
CA VAL A 229 -9.52 14.97 6.79
C VAL A 229 -8.89 15.29 8.15
N LYS A 230 -8.90 14.35 9.10
CA LYS A 230 -8.24 14.52 10.41
C LYS A 230 -6.74 14.80 10.24
N VAL A 231 -6.06 14.05 9.37
CA VAL A 231 -4.63 14.28 9.10
C VAL A 231 -4.39 15.66 8.50
N PHE A 232 -5.20 16.08 7.53
CA PHE A 232 -5.04 17.40 6.93
C PHE A 232 -5.33 18.53 7.90
N LYS A 233 -6.37 18.42 8.72
CA LYS A 233 -6.65 19.39 9.80
C LYS A 233 -5.44 19.54 10.72
N ASN A 234 -4.89 18.42 11.20
CA ASN A 234 -3.70 18.45 12.06
C ASN A 234 -2.48 19.07 11.34
N ASN A 235 -2.24 18.72 10.08
CA ASN A 235 -1.13 19.30 9.31
C ASN A 235 -1.34 20.82 9.09
N MET A 236 -2.58 21.25 8.82
CA MET A 236 -2.94 22.65 8.64
C MET A 236 -2.80 23.45 9.93
N GLU A 237 -3.22 22.91 11.08
CA GLU A 237 -3.01 23.52 12.39
C GLU A 237 -1.52 23.72 12.68
N ILE A 238 -0.68 22.71 12.40
CA ILE A 238 0.77 22.83 12.54
C ILE A 238 1.33 23.91 11.61
N PHE A 239 0.89 23.94 10.35
CA PHE A 239 1.35 24.91 9.35
C PHE A 239 0.95 26.35 9.70
N THR A 240 -0.23 26.54 10.30
CA THR A 240 -0.81 27.86 10.59
C THR A 240 -0.58 28.35 12.02
N LYS A 241 -0.03 27.52 12.92
CA LYS A 241 0.10 27.80 14.36
C LYS A 241 0.65 29.18 14.73
N ASN A 242 1.52 29.76 13.91
CA ASN A 242 2.18 31.05 14.15
C ASN A 242 1.86 32.10 13.08
N LEU A 243 0.82 31.89 12.27
CA LEU A 243 0.44 32.78 11.18
C LEU A 243 -0.88 33.49 11.53
N SER A 244 -0.99 34.77 11.18
CA SER A 244 -2.30 35.41 11.09
C SER A 244 -3.12 34.74 9.96
N THR A 245 -4.46 34.84 10.02
CA THR A 245 -5.33 34.29 8.96
C THR A 245 -4.93 34.77 7.57
N LYS A 246 -4.59 36.06 7.43
CA LYS A 246 -4.14 36.64 6.15
C LYS A 246 -2.83 36.01 5.68
N GLN A 247 -1.83 35.87 6.57
CA GLN A 247 -0.56 35.23 6.23
C GLN A 247 -0.72 33.75 5.89
N ALA A 248 -1.62 33.03 6.59
CA ALA A 248 -1.92 31.65 6.29
C ALA A 248 -2.52 31.50 4.87
N VAL A 249 -3.49 32.36 4.52
CA VAL A 249 -4.10 32.39 3.19
C VAL A 249 -3.06 32.78 2.13
N ASP A 250 -2.29 33.84 2.35
CA ASP A 250 -1.24 34.28 1.42
C ASP A 250 -0.19 33.17 1.20
N ASN A 251 0.21 32.46 2.26
CA ASN A 251 1.14 31.32 2.15
C ASN A 251 0.54 30.14 1.38
N LEU A 252 -0.75 29.84 1.58
CA LEU A 252 -1.46 28.79 0.83
C LEU A 252 -1.58 29.13 -0.65
N LEU A 253 -1.90 30.39 -0.99
CA LEU A 253 -2.05 30.85 -2.36
C LEU A 253 -0.71 30.96 -3.10
N THR A 254 0.39 31.18 -2.38
CA THR A 254 1.74 31.33 -2.95
C THR A 254 2.58 30.05 -2.93
N LEU A 255 2.02 28.94 -2.44
CA LEU A 255 2.65 27.61 -2.40
C LEU A 255 2.85 26.96 -3.79
N SER A 256 2.24 27.52 -4.84
CA SER A 256 1.97 26.85 -6.13
C SER A 256 2.93 27.10 -7.28
N ASP A 257 4.08 27.75 -7.09
CA ASP A 257 5.08 27.85 -8.17
C ASP A 257 5.92 26.56 -8.24
N ILE A 258 5.32 25.46 -8.73
CA ILE A 258 5.96 24.16 -8.96
C ILE A 258 7.17 24.28 -9.92
N GLU A 259 7.16 25.26 -10.81
CA GLU A 259 8.23 25.50 -11.78
C GLU A 259 9.47 26.13 -11.14
N LYS A 260 9.27 27.01 -10.14
CA LYS A 260 10.36 27.77 -9.51
C LYS A 260 10.68 27.33 -8.08
N LYS A 261 9.78 26.62 -7.42
CA LYS A 261 9.94 26.15 -6.05
C LYS A 261 10.04 24.63 -6.01
N PRO A 262 10.91 24.07 -5.16
CA PRO A 262 10.92 22.64 -4.91
C PRO A 262 9.50 22.16 -4.53
N PHE A 263 9.00 21.09 -5.14
CA PHE A 263 7.73 20.44 -4.73
C PHE A 263 7.92 18.95 -4.45
N SER A 264 7.25 18.44 -3.42
CA SER A 264 7.31 17.00 -3.11
C SER A 264 6.53 16.20 -4.13
N ILE A 265 7.21 15.25 -4.78
CA ILE A 265 6.55 14.25 -5.64
C ILE A 265 5.70 13.30 -4.79
N PHE A 266 6.10 13.09 -3.53
CA PHE A 266 5.47 12.19 -2.58
C PHE A 266 4.45 12.93 -1.72
N ASN A 267 3.29 13.25 -2.31
CA ASN A 267 2.09 13.69 -1.60
C ASN A 267 0.99 12.64 -1.76
N SER A 268 1.32 11.39 -1.42
CA SER A 268 0.45 10.25 -1.65
C SER A 268 -0.86 10.35 -0.87
N SER A 269 -0.84 10.89 0.36
CA SER A 269 -2.09 11.07 1.12
C SER A 269 -3.03 12.06 0.44
N GLN A 270 -2.52 13.18 -0.08
CA GLN A 270 -3.33 14.19 -0.75
C GLN A 270 -3.93 13.64 -2.04
N ARG A 271 -3.12 12.99 -2.88
CA ARG A 271 -3.60 12.38 -4.14
C ARG A 271 -4.66 11.33 -3.87
N LEU A 272 -4.37 10.37 -2.98
CA LEU A 272 -5.32 9.32 -2.63
C LEU A 272 -6.58 9.89 -1.97
N PHE A 273 -6.48 10.92 -1.13
CA PHE A 273 -7.66 11.58 -0.60
C PHE A 273 -8.57 12.11 -1.71
N PHE A 274 -8.00 12.84 -2.68
CA PHE A 274 -8.78 13.36 -3.81
C PHE A 274 -9.37 12.23 -4.66
N ASP A 275 -8.64 11.16 -4.91
CA ASP A 275 -9.14 9.99 -5.64
C ASP A 275 -10.32 9.33 -4.91
N PHE A 276 -10.19 9.09 -3.60
CA PHE A 276 -11.25 8.52 -2.75
C PHE A 276 -12.47 9.44 -2.68
N LEU A 277 -12.25 10.73 -2.46
CA LEU A 277 -13.31 11.74 -2.37
C LEU A 277 -14.07 11.82 -3.70
N THR A 278 -13.35 11.92 -4.81
CA THR A 278 -13.93 11.98 -6.16
C THR A 278 -14.76 10.73 -6.45
N ASP A 279 -14.21 9.54 -6.20
CA ASP A 279 -14.94 8.28 -6.40
C ASP A 279 -16.24 8.24 -5.57
N CYS A 280 -16.16 8.64 -4.30
CA CYS A 280 -17.33 8.67 -3.41
C CYS A 280 -18.37 9.72 -3.82
N VAL A 281 -17.94 10.89 -4.30
CA VAL A 281 -18.85 11.94 -4.78
C VAL A 281 -19.54 11.51 -6.07
N VAL A 282 -18.77 11.04 -7.06
CA VAL A 282 -19.29 10.60 -8.38
C VAL A 282 -20.28 9.45 -8.20
N LYS A 283 -19.98 8.49 -7.32
CA LYS A 283 -20.87 7.36 -7.02
C LYS A 283 -21.96 7.67 -5.98
N ARG A 284 -22.04 8.90 -5.47
CA ARG A 284 -23.00 9.36 -4.44
C ARG A 284 -22.94 8.56 -3.13
N LYS A 285 -21.77 8.02 -2.79
CA LYS A 285 -21.50 7.20 -1.60
C LYS A 285 -21.12 7.99 -0.35
N LEU A 286 -20.90 9.30 -0.49
CA LEU A 286 -20.48 10.15 0.63
C LEU A 286 -21.59 10.25 1.70
N SER A 287 -21.22 9.97 2.95
CA SER A 287 -22.13 9.97 4.09
C SER A 287 -22.69 11.38 4.35
N HIS A 288 -23.86 11.44 4.96
CA HIS A 288 -24.48 12.72 5.32
C HIS A 288 -23.63 13.50 6.32
N GLU A 289 -22.94 12.79 7.23
CA GLU A 289 -22.05 13.40 8.21
C GLU A 289 -20.89 14.13 7.52
N LEU A 290 -20.19 13.50 6.58
CA LEU A 290 -19.09 14.15 5.85
C LEU A 290 -19.60 15.35 5.03
N LYS A 291 -20.77 15.23 4.40
CA LYS A 291 -21.42 16.32 3.66
C LYS A 291 -21.70 17.55 4.53
N ILE A 292 -22.13 17.36 5.78
CA ILE A 292 -22.52 18.45 6.67
C ILE A 292 -21.36 18.94 7.53
N ASN A 293 -20.71 18.04 8.27
CA ASN A 293 -19.80 18.41 9.35
C ASN A 293 -18.43 18.84 8.84
N ASP A 294 -17.93 18.22 7.78
CA ASP A 294 -16.57 18.50 7.31
C ASP A 294 -16.52 19.55 6.20
N PHE A 295 -17.50 19.59 5.29
CA PHE A 295 -17.48 20.55 4.18
C PHE A 295 -18.22 21.86 4.47
N ARG A 296 -19.35 21.87 5.22
CA ARG A 296 -20.10 23.11 5.48
C ARG A 296 -19.61 23.94 6.65
N ARG A 297 -18.93 23.34 7.64
CA ARG A 297 -18.44 24.06 8.83
C ARG A 297 -17.02 24.60 8.68
N SER A 298 -16.25 24.06 7.73
CA SER A 298 -14.94 24.58 7.38
C SER A 298 -15.14 25.66 6.32
N SER A 299 -15.20 26.93 6.74
CA SER A 299 -15.16 28.11 5.85
C SER A 299 -13.85 28.21 5.03
N VAL A 300 -12.93 27.24 5.20
CA VAL A 300 -11.67 27.10 4.48
C VAL A 300 -11.85 26.26 3.20
N LEU A 301 -12.96 25.53 3.05
CA LEU A 301 -13.22 24.62 1.92
C LEU A 301 -14.43 25.04 1.06
N ASP A 302 -14.92 26.28 1.17
CA ASP A 302 -15.86 26.89 0.21
C ASP A 302 -15.20 27.18 -1.17
N VAL A 303 -14.19 26.38 -1.53
CA VAL A 303 -13.71 26.26 -2.90
C VAL A 303 -14.68 25.28 -3.57
N ASP A 304 -15.48 25.81 -4.48
CA ASP A 304 -16.47 25.08 -5.25
C ASP A 304 -15.86 23.78 -5.81
N ILE A 305 -16.29 22.62 -5.29
CA ILE A 305 -15.74 21.31 -5.66
C ILE A 305 -15.85 21.05 -7.17
N THR A 306 -16.74 21.78 -7.87
CA THR A 306 -16.83 21.76 -9.33
C THR A 306 -15.58 22.29 -10.03
N SER A 307 -14.75 23.15 -9.40
CA SER A 307 -13.48 23.63 -9.98
C SER A 307 -12.33 22.63 -9.87
N CYS A 308 -12.45 21.58 -9.05
CA CYS A 308 -11.42 20.55 -8.89
C CYS A 308 -11.37 19.52 -10.05
N HIS A 309 -12.33 19.56 -10.98
CA HIS A 309 -12.31 18.70 -12.18
C HIS A 309 -11.11 18.95 -13.11
N ASN A 310 -10.40 20.07 -12.98
CA ASN A 310 -9.26 20.40 -13.85
C ASN A 310 -7.88 19.97 -13.30
N PHE A 311 -7.80 19.38 -12.10
CA PHE A 311 -6.52 19.04 -11.47
C PHE A 311 -6.14 17.55 -11.51
N ILE A 312 -6.99 16.70 -12.08
CA ILE A 312 -6.76 15.25 -12.15
C ILE A 312 -6.85 14.78 -13.61
N ILE A 313 -5.88 15.22 -14.43
CA ILE A 313 -5.55 14.57 -15.70
C ILE A 313 -4.02 14.51 -15.79
N PHE A 314 -3.43 13.55 -15.08
CA PHE A 314 -2.10 13.03 -15.40
C PHE A 314 -2.14 11.53 -15.10
N GLY A 315 -2.45 10.72 -16.11
CA GLY A 315 -2.59 9.28 -15.91
C GLY A 315 -2.78 8.39 -17.14
N ASP A 316 -2.91 8.92 -18.37
CA ASP A 316 -3.14 8.07 -19.56
C ASP A 316 -2.01 8.07 -20.60
N GLU A 317 -0.85 8.66 -20.31
CA GLU A 317 0.32 8.56 -21.21
C GLU A 317 1.60 8.28 -20.41
N PHE A 318 1.84 7.02 -20.03
CA PHE A 318 3.18 6.45 -19.80
C PHE A 318 3.19 4.93 -20.00
#